data_AF-A0ABD0RGT7-F1
#
_entry.id   AF-A0ABD0RGT7-F1
#
_cell.length_a   1.000
_cell.length_b   1.000
_cell.length_c   1.000
_cell.angle_alpha   90.00
_cell.angle_beta   90.00
_cell.angle_gamma   90.00
#
_symmetry.space_group_name_H-M   'P 1'
#
loop_
_entity.id
_entity.type
_entity.pdbx_description
1 polymer ?
#
loop_
_entity_poly.entity_id
_entity_poly.type
_entity_poly.pdbx_seq_one_letter_code
_entity_poly.pdbx_strand_id
1 'polypeptide(L)'
;SVSISIVNHSRPMKEEEQYELQCDVQDVAPVQHLTVKWYKGQTLLDQTTFNDTLIIPVDEVATLLIRPDRADDGAQYRCETELDLGAEGPQPPPTVTSKLLSITVH
;
A
#
# COMPACT_ATOMS: atom_id res chain seq x y z
N SER A 1 -0.78 12.49 0.25
CA SER A 1 -0.74 11.82 1.57
C SER A 1 -0.90 10.31 1.36
N VAL A 2 -0.58 9.44 2.34
CA VAL A 2 -0.75 7.98 2.16
C VAL A 2 -1.42 7.37 3.39
N SER A 3 -2.50 6.61 3.19
CA SER A 3 -3.21 5.88 4.24
C SER A 3 -3.52 4.46 3.83
N ILE A 4 -3.60 3.56 4.82
CA ILE A 4 -3.93 2.15 4.63
C ILE A 4 -5.19 1.82 5.42
N SER A 5 -6.06 0.99 4.85
CA SER A 5 -7.30 0.52 5.49
C SER A 5 -7.67 -0.91 5.05
N ILE A 6 -8.64 -1.51 5.74
CA ILE A 6 -9.24 -2.79 5.33
C ILE A 6 -10.57 -2.49 4.66
N VAL A 7 -10.78 -3.03 3.46
CA VAL A 7 -11.99 -2.78 2.67
C VAL A 7 -13.18 -3.51 3.28
N ASN A 8 -14.26 -2.77 3.57
CA ASN A 8 -15.56 -3.29 4.01
C ASN A 8 -15.50 -4.28 5.19
N HIS A 9 -14.50 -4.16 6.06
CA HIS A 9 -14.29 -5.09 7.17
C HIS A 9 -13.86 -4.36 8.44
N SER A 10 -14.43 -4.77 9.58
CA SER A 10 -14.18 -4.18 10.89
C SER A 10 -14.09 -5.20 12.03
N ARG A 11 -14.26 -6.48 11.72
CA ARG A 11 -14.18 -7.58 12.70
C ARG A 11 -12.77 -8.18 12.67
N PRO A 12 -12.43 -9.07 13.62
CA PRO A 12 -11.27 -9.92 13.47
C PRO A 12 -11.39 -10.78 12.20
N MET A 13 -10.26 -10.92 11.51
CA MET A 13 -10.13 -11.77 10.35
C MET A 13 -10.18 -13.24 10.77
N LYS A 14 -10.61 -14.10 9.85
CA LYS A 14 -10.58 -15.54 10.01
C LYS A 14 -9.49 -16.13 9.14
N GLU A 15 -8.88 -17.20 9.63
CA GLU A 15 -7.89 -17.97 8.88
C GLU A 15 -8.43 -18.41 7.52
N GLU A 16 -7.55 -18.42 6.51
CA GLU A 16 -7.82 -18.90 5.14
C GLU A 16 -8.85 -18.08 4.31
N GLU A 17 -9.56 -17.14 4.93
CA GLU A 17 -10.43 -16.20 4.23
C GLU A 17 -9.63 -15.08 3.55
N GLN A 18 -10.17 -14.56 2.44
CA GLN A 18 -9.55 -13.43 1.74
C GLN A 18 -10.05 -12.10 2.28
N TYR A 19 -9.10 -11.19 2.51
CA TYR A 19 -9.36 -9.81 2.86
C TYR A 19 -8.63 -8.89 1.89
N GLU A 20 -9.22 -7.73 1.63
CA GLU A 20 -8.62 -6.70 0.78
C GLU A 20 -8.16 -5.54 1.65
N LEU A 21 -6.87 -5.21 1.51
CA LEU A 21 -6.29 -3.98 2.03
C LEU A 21 -6.31 -2.93 0.93
N GLN A 22 -6.53 -1.68 1.32
CA GLN A 22 -6.53 -0.53 0.43
C GLN A 22 -5.49 0.48 0.89
N CYS A 23 -4.73 1.01 -0.06
CA CYS A 23 -3.80 2.11 0.11
C CYS A 23 -4.28 3.31 -0.70
N ASP A 24 -4.68 4.37 -0.02
CA ASP A 24 -5.09 5.63 -0.63
C ASP A 24 -3.88 6.55 -0.74
N VAL A 25 -3.58 7.00 -1.95
CA VAL A 25 -2.46 7.91 -2.27
C VAL A 25 -3.05 9.20 -2.82
N GLN A 26 -2.82 10.32 -2.15
CA GLN A 26 -3.38 11.61 -2.55
C GLN A 26 -2.33 12.53 -3.15
N ASP A 27 -2.77 13.32 -4.13
CA ASP A 27 -2.02 14.45 -4.74
C ASP A 27 -0.66 14.02 -5.32
N VAL A 28 -0.68 13.00 -6.18
CA VAL A 28 0.54 12.44 -6.81
C VAL A 28 0.59 12.71 -8.30
N ALA A 29 1.76 13.12 -8.79
CA ALA A 29 2.05 13.26 -10.22
C ALA A 29 3.55 13.22 -10.51
N PRO A 30 3.93 12.82 -11.72
CA PRO A 30 3.17 12.00 -12.67
C PRO A 30 2.96 10.57 -12.14
N VAL A 31 1.74 10.06 -12.27
CA VAL A 31 1.36 8.78 -11.64
C VAL A 31 2.03 7.55 -12.26
N GLN A 32 2.38 7.59 -13.54
CA GLN A 32 3.17 6.54 -14.22
C GLN A 32 4.52 6.24 -13.56
N HIS A 33 5.05 7.14 -12.73
CA HIS A 33 6.31 6.99 -12.01
C HIS A 33 6.13 6.55 -10.55
N LEU A 34 4.87 6.37 -10.12
CA LEU A 34 4.52 5.93 -8.78
C LEU A 34 4.58 4.40 -8.67
N THR A 35 5.23 3.93 -7.62
CA THR A 35 5.14 2.53 -7.17
C THR A 35 4.60 2.51 -5.75
N VAL A 36 3.56 1.71 -5.50
CA VAL A 36 3.07 1.39 -4.15
C VAL A 36 3.63 0.04 -3.75
N LYS A 37 4.44 0.00 -2.69
CA LYS A 37 5.06 -1.20 -2.13
C LYS A 37 4.31 -1.64 -0.88
N TRP A 38 3.93 -2.90 -0.83
CA TRP A 38 3.20 -3.47 0.31
C TRP A 38 4.13 -4.24 1.22
N TYR A 39 4.07 -3.96 2.52
CA TYR A 39 4.89 -4.63 3.52
C TYR A 39 4.05 -5.27 4.62
N LYS A 40 4.49 -6.44 5.08
CA LYS A 40 4.09 -7.05 6.35
C LYS A 40 5.32 -7.10 7.25
N GLY A 41 5.33 -6.26 8.28
CA GLY A 41 6.54 -5.93 9.03
C GLY A 41 7.60 -5.32 8.11
N GLN A 42 8.72 -6.03 7.94
CA GLN A 42 9.81 -5.64 7.03
C GLN A 42 9.80 -6.40 5.70
N THR A 43 8.92 -7.39 5.55
CA THR A 43 8.85 -8.23 4.35
C THR A 43 8.03 -7.53 3.28
N LEU A 44 8.63 -7.33 2.09
CA LEU A 44 7.92 -6.87 0.90
C LEU A 44 7.02 -8.00 0.39
N LEU A 45 5.72 -7.75 0.30
CA LEU A 45 4.72 -8.71 -0.19
C LEU A 45 4.44 -8.54 -1.67
N ASP A 46 4.20 -7.30 -2.09
CA ASP A 46 3.79 -7.00 -3.47
C ASP A 46 4.09 -5.54 -3.84
N GLN A 47 4.01 -5.22 -5.13
CA GLN A 47 4.17 -3.89 -5.67
C GLN A 47 3.10 -3.58 -6.72
N THR A 48 2.48 -2.41 -6.61
CA THR A 48 1.50 -1.90 -7.58
C THR A 48 2.12 -0.73 -8.34
N THR A 49 2.09 -0.80 -9.67
CA THR A 49 2.47 0.29 -10.57
C THR A 49 1.26 0.77 -11.35
N PHE A 50 1.30 2.02 -11.79
CA PHE A 50 0.20 2.66 -12.51
C PHE A 50 0.58 2.90 -13.96
N ASN A 51 -0.35 2.66 -14.87
CA ASN A 51 -0.14 2.86 -16.31
C ASN A 51 -0.77 4.16 -16.82
N ASP A 52 -1.42 4.94 -15.95
CA ASP A 52 -1.99 6.22 -16.33
C ASP A 52 -0.87 7.23 -16.63
N THR A 53 -1.04 7.95 -17.74
CA THR A 53 -0.09 8.93 -18.27
C THR A 53 -0.42 10.38 -17.86
N LEU A 54 -1.37 10.55 -16.95
CA LEU A 54 -1.70 11.86 -16.38
C LEU A 54 -0.45 12.47 -15.69
N ILE A 55 -0.13 13.68 -16.13
CA ILE A 55 0.97 14.50 -15.61
C ILE A 55 0.51 15.51 -14.54
N ILE A 56 -0.79 15.55 -14.26
CA ILE A 56 -1.41 16.40 -13.23
C ILE A 56 -1.56 15.63 -11.92
N PRO A 57 -1.59 16.30 -10.77
CA PRO A 57 -1.84 15.64 -9.49
C PRO A 57 -3.20 14.94 -9.47
N VAL A 58 -3.18 13.66 -9.11
CA VAL A 58 -4.37 12.81 -8.98
C VAL A 58 -4.34 12.05 -7.66
N ASP A 59 -5.50 11.52 -7.27
CA ASP A 59 -5.63 10.57 -6.18
C ASP A 59 -5.72 9.16 -6.76
N GLU A 60 -4.96 8.23 -6.18
CA GLU A 60 -4.88 6.84 -6.60
C GLU A 60 -5.21 5.88 -5.47
N VAL A 61 -5.68 4.70 -5.88
CA VAL A 61 -6.02 3.61 -4.95
C VAL A 61 -5.33 2.34 -5.42
N ALA A 62 -4.48 1.78 -4.56
CA ALA A 62 -3.93 0.44 -4.75
C ALA A 62 -4.58 -0.53 -3.76
N THR A 63 -4.77 -1.78 -4.17
CA THR A 63 -5.29 -2.84 -3.29
C THR A 63 -4.34 -4.02 -3.20
N LEU A 64 -4.42 -4.74 -2.07
CA LEU A 64 -3.70 -5.99 -1.84
C LEU A 64 -4.66 -7.03 -1.25
N LEU A 65 -4.72 -8.21 -1.87
CA LEU A 65 -5.42 -9.35 -1.32
C LEU A 65 -4.52 -10.13 -0.36
N ILE A 66 -4.99 -10.36 0.86
CA ILE A 66 -4.30 -11.16 1.88
C ILE A 66 -5.16 -12.37 2.27
N ARG A 67 -4.48 -13.44 2.69
CA ARG A 67 -5.06 -14.60 3.37
C ARG A 67 -4.27 -14.84 4.65
N PRO A 68 -4.68 -14.25 5.79
CA PRO A 68 -3.95 -14.40 7.03
C PRO A 68 -4.17 -15.79 7.64
N ASP A 69 -3.18 -16.25 8.42
CA ASP A 69 -3.27 -17.44 9.27
C ASP A 69 -3.16 -17.08 10.76
N ARG A 70 -3.18 -18.06 11.67
CA ARG A 70 -3.05 -17.81 13.13
C ARG A 70 -1.76 -17.13 13.54
N ALA A 71 -0.66 -17.38 12.82
CA ALA A 71 0.63 -16.78 13.11
C ALA A 71 0.65 -15.29 12.74
N ASP A 72 -0.34 -14.83 11.97
CA ASP A 72 -0.49 -13.45 11.54
C ASP A 72 -1.30 -12.59 12.52
N ASP A 73 -1.77 -13.15 13.63
CA ASP A 73 -2.42 -12.36 14.68
C ASP A 73 -1.46 -11.29 15.23
N GLY A 74 -1.89 -10.03 15.18
CA GLY A 74 -1.05 -8.88 15.53
C GLY A 74 -0.04 -8.46 14.45
N ALA A 75 -0.05 -9.09 13.27
CA ALA A 75 0.79 -8.67 12.16
C ALA A 75 0.47 -7.23 11.73
N GLN A 76 1.52 -6.50 11.35
CA GLN A 76 1.43 -5.11 10.95
C GLN A 76 1.69 -4.96 9.46
N TYR A 77 0.76 -4.32 8.77
CA TYR A 77 0.84 -3.99 7.37
C TYR A 77 1.11 -2.49 7.18
N ARG A 78 1.81 -2.16 6.10
CA ARG A 78 1.97 -0.79 5.62
C ARG A 78 2.06 -0.77 4.11
N CYS A 79 1.60 0.31 3.50
CA CYS A 79 1.96 0.64 2.14
C CYS A 79 2.96 1.79 2.15
N GLU A 80 3.94 1.71 1.26
CA GLU A 80 4.96 2.74 1.05
C GLU A 80 4.93 3.14 -0.41
N THR A 81 4.82 4.43 -0.68
CA THR A 81 4.91 4.95 -2.04
C THR A 81 6.33 5.38 -2.33
N GLU A 82 6.74 5.21 -3.58
CA GLU A 82 7.99 5.71 -4.14
C GLU A 82 7.67 6.37 -5.48
N LEU A 83 8.10 7.62 -5.66
CA LEU A 83 7.91 8.36 -6.90
C LEU A 83 9.26 8.57 -7.59
N ASP A 84 9.58 7.71 -8.56
CA ASP A 84 10.86 7.74 -9.28
C ASP A 84 10.75 8.50 -10.60
N LEU A 85 11.12 9.79 -10.56
CA LEU A 85 11.14 10.67 -11.73
C LEU A 85 12.41 10.52 -12.59
N GLY A 86 13.24 9.50 -12.31
CA GLY A 86 14.50 9.25 -13.02
C GLY A 86 15.61 10.22 -12.65
N ALA A 87 16.60 10.35 -13.54
CA ALA A 87 17.84 11.10 -13.27
C ALA A 87 17.64 12.60 -13.02
N GLU A 88 16.59 13.19 -13.58
CA GLU A 88 16.23 14.61 -13.40
C GLU A 88 15.44 14.84 -12.10
N GLY A 89 14.99 13.77 -11.44
CA GLY A 89 14.26 13.81 -10.18
C GLY A 89 15.15 13.94 -8.94
N PRO A 90 14.56 14.18 -7.75
CA PRO A 90 15.29 14.10 -6.50
C PRO A 90 15.93 12.72 -6.29
N GLN A 91 17.15 12.71 -5.74
CA GLN A 91 17.89 11.49 -5.42
C GLN A 91 18.24 11.47 -3.93
N PRO A 92 17.80 10.45 -3.16
CA PRO A 92 16.98 9.31 -3.58
C PRO A 92 15.53 9.71 -3.93
N PRO A 93 14.78 8.86 -4.66
CA PRO A 93 13.36 9.08 -4.94
C PRO A 93 12.58 9.33 -3.64
N PRO A 94 11.66 10.32 -3.62
CA PRO A 94 10.84 10.59 -2.45
C PRO A 94 9.92 9.41 -2.15
N THR A 95 9.90 9.03 -0.87
CA THR A 95 9.05 7.95 -0.35
C THR A 95 8.11 8.45 0.73
N VAL A 96 6.87 7.95 0.75
CA VAL A 96 5.90 8.22 1.82
C VAL A 96 5.31 6.92 2.33
N THR A 97 5.40 6.67 3.63
CA THR A 97 4.86 5.47 4.26
C THR A 97 3.55 5.78 4.97
N SER A 98 2.58 4.89 4.83
CA SER A 98 1.36 4.91 5.63
C SER A 98 1.65 4.69 7.12
N LYS A 99 0.64 4.94 7.96
CA LYS A 99 0.64 4.38 9.31
C LYS A 99 0.59 2.84 9.26
N LEU A 100 1.01 2.20 10.34
CA LEU A 100 0.91 0.76 10.49
C LEU A 100 -0.55 0.35 10.73
N LEU A 101 -1.03 -0.62 9.96
CA LEU A 101 -2.31 -1.29 10.13
C LEU A 101 -2.07 -2.63 10.83
N SER A 102 -2.56 -2.77 12.06
CA SER A 102 -2.53 -4.06 12.77
C SER A 102 -3.78 -4.86 12.44
N ILE A 103 -3.61 -6.16 12.17
CA ILE A 103 -4.74 -7.08 12.00
C ILE A 103 -4.89 -7.97 13.23
N THR A 104 -6.11 -8.45 13.47
CA THR A 104 -6.41 -9.47 14.47
C THR A 104 -6.99 -10.67 13.75
N VAL A 105 -6.52 -11.88 14.09
CA VAL A 105 -6.95 -13.14 13.48
C VAL A 105 -7.49 -14.09 14.54
N HIS A 106 -8.58 -14.80 14.24
CA HIS A 106 -9.24 -15.76 15.13
C HIS A 106 -9.59 -17.08 14.45
#